data_AF-A0A9D1R0V5-F1
#
_entry.id   AF-A0A9D1R0V5-F1
#
_cell.length_a   1.000
_cell.length_b   1.000
_cell.length_c   1.000
_cell.angle_alpha   90.00
_cell.angle_beta   90.00
_cell.angle_gamma   90.00
#
_symmetry.space_group_name_H-M   'P 1'
#
loop_
_entity.id
_entity.type
_entity.pdbx_description
1 polymer ?
#
loop_
_entity_poly.entity_id
_entity_poly.type
_entity_poly.pdbx_seq_one_letter_code
_entity_poly.pdbx_strand_id
1 'polypeptide(L)'
;MQSSNTIRTVRIFRYDPAKGGEGMFQSYQLSIDNPETTTILDVLLRIQKEQDPSIAFRFACRVNMCGSCGMVINGREGLACKTNVCDLPAGQDITLRPLNHFPVVKDLVVDMDPFFAKYEDALPFFEPLEKRTEPYVIKPDTPERVDIGMATDCIACGCCVSSCTMVDNHEGYCGPAALNRAFTLLADKRDGLFKARLTRALDSCYNCRTEFNCTEVCPKSISGTRAIKYIQRLALKNLGAVKPLPPHPAELAPPKPKPVEEKPHTCSCHGHQPERRAFLKSATGLVGAGVVLSLGTVLGVSAVGPTLGTQPTQWVDAGNEKDFPIGSITSVTLHYPRKQAFHMETKEVPVLVRRDSERDFVCFSSSCPHLGCAVSWDELSRRFKCACHGGAFDRDGNVIAGPPPSPLPRLPWKLEDGTLKVEVV
;
A
#
# COMPACT_ATOMS: atom_id res chain seq x y z
N MET A 1 -16.41 -38.06 -5.85
CA MET A 1 -16.65 -36.61 -5.76
C MET A 1 -17.65 -36.24 -6.84
N GLN A 2 -18.77 -35.60 -6.48
CA GLN A 2 -19.73 -35.12 -7.48
C GLN A 2 -19.22 -33.82 -8.08
N SER A 3 -19.02 -33.81 -9.40
CA SER A 3 -18.60 -32.64 -10.18
C SER A 3 -19.75 -31.62 -10.23
N SER A 4 -19.82 -30.71 -9.26
CA SER A 4 -20.78 -29.60 -9.26
C SER A 4 -20.38 -28.57 -10.31
N ASN A 5 -20.80 -28.80 -11.56
CA ASN A 5 -20.47 -27.93 -12.69
C ASN A 5 -20.95 -26.50 -12.41
N THR A 6 -20.00 -25.60 -12.21
CA THR A 6 -20.24 -24.24 -11.74
C THR A 6 -20.01 -23.26 -12.88
N ILE A 7 -21.06 -22.57 -13.32
CA ILE A 7 -20.91 -21.48 -14.30
C ILE A 7 -20.33 -20.26 -13.57
N ARG A 8 -19.24 -19.69 -14.10
CA ARG A 8 -18.64 -18.44 -13.62
C ARG A 8 -18.59 -17.42 -14.74
N THR A 9 -18.88 -16.17 -14.40
CA THR A 9 -18.60 -15.01 -15.25
C THR A 9 -17.14 -14.64 -15.11
N VAL A 10 -16.45 -14.51 -16.24
CA VAL A 10 -15.04 -14.10 -16.33
C VAL A 10 -14.97 -12.78 -17.09
N ARG A 11 -14.50 -11.74 -16.42
CA ARG A 11 -14.38 -10.36 -16.92
C ARG A 11 -12.91 -10.07 -17.20
N ILE A 12 -12.56 -10.00 -18.47
CA ILE A 12 -11.17 -9.80 -18.92
C ILE A 12 -11.02 -8.36 -19.43
N PHE A 13 -9.99 -7.66 -18.99
CA PHE A 13 -9.63 -6.37 -19.56
C PHE A 13 -9.12 -6.56 -21.00
N ARG A 14 -9.77 -5.89 -21.94
CA ARG A 14 -9.47 -5.94 -23.38
C ARG A 14 -8.95 -4.58 -23.85
N TYR A 15 -7.84 -4.60 -24.58
CA TYR A 15 -7.23 -3.41 -25.15
C TYR A 15 -6.44 -3.79 -26.41
N ASP A 16 -6.66 -3.08 -27.50
CA ASP A 16 -5.96 -3.31 -28.77
C ASP A 16 -5.43 -1.96 -29.29
N PRO A 17 -4.11 -1.70 -29.26
CA PRO A 17 -3.57 -0.39 -29.62
C PRO A 17 -3.86 -0.01 -31.08
N ALA A 18 -4.03 -1.00 -31.96
CA ALA A 18 -4.40 -0.77 -33.36
C ALA A 18 -5.86 -0.27 -33.54
N LYS A 19 -6.71 -0.43 -32.53
CA LYS A 19 -8.11 0.05 -32.53
C LYS A 19 -8.28 1.37 -31.75
N GLY A 20 -7.31 1.73 -30.91
CA GLY A 20 -7.38 2.90 -30.03
C GLY A 20 -8.37 2.74 -28.87
N GLY A 21 -8.62 3.85 -28.16
CA GLY A 21 -9.45 3.88 -26.94
C GLY A 21 -8.69 3.49 -25.67
N GLU A 22 -9.39 3.47 -24.53
CA GLU A 22 -8.80 3.22 -23.20
C GLU A 22 -8.84 1.74 -22.75
N GLY A 23 -9.40 0.87 -23.59
CA GLY A 23 -9.71 -0.52 -23.24
C GLY A 23 -10.95 -0.66 -22.35
N MET A 24 -11.50 -1.87 -22.28
CA MET A 24 -12.74 -2.14 -21.54
C MET A 24 -12.81 -3.59 -21.06
N PHE A 25 -13.64 -3.87 -20.05
CA PHE A 25 -13.90 -5.24 -19.64
C PHE A 25 -14.88 -5.92 -20.59
N GLN A 26 -14.52 -7.12 -21.07
CA GLN A 26 -15.41 -8.02 -21.79
C GLN A 26 -15.74 -9.22 -20.89
N SER A 27 -17.01 -9.61 -20.85
CA SER A 27 -17.52 -10.72 -20.04
C SER A 27 -17.68 -11.99 -20.87
N TYR A 28 -17.23 -13.11 -20.32
CA TYR A 28 -17.36 -14.46 -20.86
C TYR A 28 -18.03 -15.33 -19.80
N GLN A 29 -18.89 -16.27 -20.20
CA GLN A 29 -19.42 -17.28 -19.27
C GLN A 29 -18.70 -18.60 -19.53
N LEU A 30 -18.20 -19.24 -18.47
CA LEU A 30 -17.50 -20.51 -18.58
C LEU A 30 -18.04 -21.51 -17.55
N SER A 31 -18.37 -22.72 -18.02
CA SER A 31 -18.69 -23.86 -17.16
C SER A 31 -17.40 -24.45 -16.59
N ILE A 32 -17.29 -24.56 -15.27
CA ILE A 32 -16.10 -25.04 -14.57
C ILE A 32 -16.47 -26.29 -13.78
N ASP A 33 -16.07 -27.45 -14.29
CA ASP A 33 -16.43 -28.76 -13.75
C ASP A 33 -15.69 -29.07 -12.43
N ASN A 34 -14.41 -28.70 -12.34
CA ASN A 34 -13.59 -28.89 -11.14
C ASN A 34 -12.84 -27.60 -10.74
N PRO A 35 -13.46 -26.73 -9.90
CA PRO A 35 -12.84 -25.50 -9.42
C PRO A 35 -11.55 -25.69 -8.60
N GLU A 36 -11.34 -26.85 -7.99
CA GLU A 36 -10.17 -27.14 -7.13
C GLU A 36 -8.88 -27.35 -7.94
N THR A 37 -9.00 -27.79 -9.20
CA THR A 37 -7.86 -28.09 -10.09
C THR A 37 -7.81 -27.23 -11.34
N THR A 38 -8.87 -26.47 -11.65
CA THR A 38 -8.88 -25.52 -12.76
C THR A 38 -8.12 -24.25 -12.36
N THR A 39 -6.99 -23.98 -13.01
CA THR A 39 -6.25 -22.72 -12.80
C THR A 39 -6.86 -21.58 -13.62
N ILE A 40 -6.53 -20.34 -13.27
CA ILE A 40 -6.90 -19.15 -14.05
C ILE A 40 -6.26 -19.16 -15.45
N LEU A 41 -5.11 -19.82 -15.62
CA LEU A 41 -4.53 -20.05 -16.95
C LEU A 41 -5.38 -21.02 -17.77
N ASP A 42 -5.97 -22.05 -17.16
CA ASP A 42 -6.85 -22.98 -17.87
C ASP A 42 -8.16 -22.30 -18.27
N VAL A 43 -8.69 -21.41 -17.42
CA VAL A 43 -9.81 -20.51 -17.77
C VAL A 43 -9.47 -19.65 -19.00
N LEU A 44 -8.32 -18.98 -19.01
CA LEU A 44 -7.88 -18.15 -20.13
C LEU A 44 -7.70 -18.96 -21.43
N LEU A 45 -7.05 -20.12 -21.37
CA LEU A 45 -6.84 -21.00 -22.51
C LEU A 45 -8.16 -21.55 -23.08
N ARG A 46 -9.12 -21.87 -22.21
CA ARG A 46 -10.45 -22.31 -22.63
C ARG A 46 -11.23 -21.18 -23.30
N ILE A 47 -11.28 -19.98 -22.72
CA ILE A 47 -11.95 -18.83 -23.35
C ILE A 47 -11.30 -18.52 -24.72
N GLN A 48 -9.96 -18.52 -24.79
CA GLN A 48 -9.24 -18.28 -26.05
C GLN A 48 -9.56 -19.33 -27.14
N LYS A 49 -9.70 -20.61 -26.75
CA LYS A 49 -9.99 -21.71 -27.68
C LYS A 49 -11.47 -21.82 -28.06
N GLU A 50 -12.37 -21.61 -27.10
CA GLU A 50 -13.80 -21.93 -27.18
C GLU A 50 -14.66 -20.72 -27.56
N GLN A 51 -14.21 -19.48 -27.28
CA GLN A 51 -15.05 -18.28 -27.36
C GLN A 51 -14.39 -17.10 -28.10
N ASP A 52 -13.11 -16.80 -27.84
CA ASP A 52 -12.45 -15.62 -28.41
C ASP A 52 -10.93 -15.80 -28.59
N PRO A 53 -10.49 -16.24 -29.79
CA PRO A 53 -9.08 -16.40 -30.13
C PRO A 53 -8.25 -15.10 -30.14
N SER A 54 -8.88 -13.93 -30.02
CA SER A 54 -8.18 -12.64 -30.10
C SER A 54 -7.52 -12.19 -28.79
N ILE A 55 -7.84 -12.86 -27.66
CA ILE A 55 -7.35 -12.48 -26.33
C ILE A 55 -5.83 -12.72 -26.24
N ALA A 56 -5.08 -11.67 -25.89
CA ALA A 56 -3.64 -11.75 -25.64
C ALA A 56 -3.30 -11.87 -24.14
N PHE A 57 -2.49 -12.87 -23.80
CA PHE A 57 -1.86 -13.05 -22.49
C PHE A 57 -0.55 -13.84 -22.64
N ARG A 58 0.40 -13.67 -21.71
CA ARG A 58 1.67 -14.43 -21.69
C ARG A 58 1.58 -15.61 -20.73
N PHE A 59 2.15 -16.74 -21.14
CA PHE A 59 2.40 -17.91 -20.30
C PHE A 59 3.52 -18.75 -20.90
N ALA A 60 4.13 -19.63 -20.11
CA ALA A 60 5.11 -20.62 -20.60
C ALA A 60 5.07 -21.90 -19.75
N CYS A 61 5.72 -21.93 -18.59
CA CYS A 61 6.00 -23.19 -17.86
C CYS A 61 4.77 -23.92 -17.29
N ARG A 62 3.64 -23.23 -17.08
CA ARG A 62 2.42 -23.72 -16.38
C ARG A 62 2.63 -24.26 -14.94
N VAL A 63 3.83 -24.12 -14.35
CA VAL A 63 4.20 -24.70 -13.04
C VAL A 63 4.78 -23.69 -12.02
N ASN A 64 4.36 -22.42 -12.05
CA ASN A 64 4.75 -21.40 -11.05
C ASN A 64 6.29 -21.14 -10.94
N MET A 65 7.01 -21.22 -12.07
CA MET A 65 8.48 -21.01 -12.10
C MET A 65 8.97 -19.93 -13.07
N CYS A 66 8.32 -19.72 -14.22
CA CYS A 66 8.79 -18.74 -15.23
C CYS A 66 8.37 -17.28 -14.99
N GLY A 67 7.41 -17.03 -14.08
CA GLY A 67 6.83 -15.70 -13.85
C GLY A 67 5.95 -15.11 -14.96
N SER A 68 5.96 -15.66 -16.19
CA SER A 68 5.42 -15.03 -17.40
C SER A 68 3.90 -14.78 -17.42
N CYS A 69 3.13 -15.47 -16.57
CA CYS A 69 1.68 -15.28 -16.43
C CYS A 69 1.29 -14.46 -15.20
N GLY A 70 2.18 -13.58 -14.75
CA GLY A 70 1.90 -12.54 -13.77
C GLY A 70 0.83 -11.57 -14.29
N MET A 71 -0.23 -11.42 -13.54
CA MET A 71 -1.35 -10.51 -13.82
C MET A 71 -2.07 -10.18 -12.51
N VAL A 72 -3.16 -9.43 -12.57
CA VAL A 72 -4.02 -9.22 -11.40
C VAL A 72 -5.34 -9.95 -11.57
N ILE A 73 -5.67 -10.73 -10.54
CA ILE A 73 -6.80 -11.66 -10.46
C ILE A 73 -7.65 -11.21 -9.26
N ASN A 74 -8.91 -10.85 -9.48
CA ASN A 74 -9.81 -10.32 -8.45
C ASN A 74 -9.20 -9.19 -7.61
N GLY A 75 -8.53 -8.25 -8.29
CA GLY A 75 -7.90 -7.08 -7.68
C GLY A 75 -6.53 -7.32 -7.06
N ARG A 76 -6.06 -8.57 -6.91
CA ARG A 76 -4.78 -8.95 -6.29
C ARG A 76 -3.81 -9.59 -7.29
N GLU A 77 -2.53 -9.21 -7.23
CA GLU A 77 -1.50 -9.79 -8.08
C GLU A 77 -1.31 -11.29 -7.82
N GLY A 78 -1.14 -12.06 -8.91
CA GLY A 78 -0.92 -13.50 -8.85
C GLY A 78 -0.37 -14.05 -10.18
N LEU A 79 -0.11 -15.36 -10.20
CA LEU A 79 0.22 -16.07 -11.45
C LEU A 79 -1.00 -16.88 -11.89
N ALA A 80 -1.43 -16.70 -13.13
CA ALA A 80 -2.60 -17.41 -13.65
C ALA A 80 -2.47 -18.95 -13.57
N CYS A 81 -1.26 -19.50 -13.71
CA CYS A 81 -1.01 -20.95 -13.60
C CYS A 81 -0.80 -21.45 -12.16
N LYS A 82 -0.95 -20.59 -11.15
CA LYS A 82 -0.83 -20.94 -9.72
C LYS A 82 -2.16 -20.79 -9.00
N THR A 83 -2.91 -19.74 -9.32
CA THR A 83 -4.22 -19.46 -8.71
C THR A 83 -5.28 -20.39 -9.29
N ASN A 84 -5.95 -21.13 -8.42
CA ASN A 84 -7.10 -21.96 -8.75
C ASN A 84 -8.41 -21.16 -8.69
N VAL A 85 -9.44 -21.65 -9.36
CA VAL A 85 -10.78 -21.04 -9.31
C VAL A 85 -11.39 -21.14 -7.91
N CYS A 86 -11.05 -22.18 -7.13
CA CYS A 86 -11.44 -22.32 -5.72
C CYS A 86 -10.81 -21.28 -4.78
N ASP A 87 -9.67 -20.67 -5.16
CA ASP A 87 -9.01 -19.64 -4.36
C ASP A 87 -9.76 -18.29 -4.42
N LEU A 88 -10.72 -18.16 -5.36
CA LEU A 88 -11.51 -16.95 -5.59
C LEU A 88 -12.93 -17.11 -5.00
N PRO A 89 -13.52 -16.05 -4.41
CA PRO A 89 -14.86 -16.11 -3.82
C PRO A 89 -15.90 -16.64 -4.82
N ALA A 90 -16.62 -17.70 -4.46
CA ALA A 90 -17.51 -18.43 -5.37
C ALA A 90 -18.64 -17.57 -5.95
N GLY A 91 -19.17 -16.63 -5.15
CA GLY A 91 -20.24 -15.70 -5.54
C GLY A 91 -19.79 -14.41 -6.23
N GLN A 92 -18.53 -14.31 -6.67
CA GLN A 92 -18.01 -13.14 -7.38
C GLN A 92 -17.57 -13.50 -8.81
N ASP A 93 -17.66 -12.52 -9.71
CA ASP A 93 -17.04 -12.59 -11.03
C ASP A 93 -15.51 -12.79 -10.89
N ILE A 94 -14.92 -13.53 -11.83
CA ILE A 94 -13.47 -13.62 -11.98
C ILE A 94 -13.03 -12.41 -12.81
N THR A 95 -12.32 -11.46 -12.22
CA THR A 95 -11.83 -10.25 -12.91
C THR A 95 -10.33 -10.37 -13.19
N LEU A 96 -9.95 -10.27 -14.46
CA LEU A 96 -8.57 -10.38 -14.94
C LEU A 96 -8.14 -9.08 -15.60
N ARG A 97 -7.04 -8.49 -15.12
CA ARG A 97 -6.47 -7.24 -15.65
C ARG A 97 -4.93 -7.33 -15.73
N PRO A 98 -4.28 -6.56 -16.63
CA PRO A 98 -2.82 -6.48 -16.67
C PRO A 98 -2.23 -6.02 -15.33
N LEU A 99 -0.92 -6.27 -15.16
CA LEU A 99 -0.14 -5.73 -14.04
C LEU A 99 -0.19 -4.19 -14.04
N ASN A 100 -0.33 -3.59 -12.86
CA ASN A 100 -0.28 -2.13 -12.66
C ASN A 100 1.12 -1.57 -12.92
N HIS A 101 1.21 -0.29 -13.29
CA HIS A 101 2.47 0.46 -13.41
C HIS A 101 3.39 -0.03 -14.53
N PHE A 102 2.87 -0.87 -15.43
CA PHE A 102 3.51 -1.27 -16.68
C PHE A 102 2.67 -0.76 -17.87
N PRO A 103 3.27 -0.28 -18.97
CA PRO A 103 2.55 0.01 -20.19
C PRO A 103 1.83 -1.23 -20.73
N VAL A 104 0.56 -1.11 -21.11
CA VAL A 104 -0.20 -2.24 -21.68
C VAL A 104 0.08 -2.34 -23.18
N VAL A 105 0.56 -3.49 -23.63
CA VAL A 105 0.83 -3.78 -25.05
C VAL A 105 -0.43 -4.25 -25.75
N LYS A 106 -1.14 -5.23 -25.17
CA LYS A 106 -2.43 -5.74 -25.65
C LYS A 106 -3.11 -6.58 -24.57
N ASP A 107 -4.39 -6.34 -24.31
CA ASP A 107 -5.21 -7.09 -23.33
C ASP A 107 -4.51 -7.26 -21.95
N LEU A 108 -4.06 -8.47 -21.62
CA LEU A 108 -3.35 -8.79 -20.37
C LEU A 108 -1.80 -8.77 -20.51
N VAL A 109 -1.29 -8.45 -21.70
CA VAL A 109 0.15 -8.36 -21.99
C VAL A 109 0.64 -6.94 -21.71
N VAL A 110 1.64 -6.84 -20.83
CA VAL A 110 2.33 -5.58 -20.50
C VAL A 110 3.74 -5.54 -21.09
N ASP A 111 4.29 -4.34 -21.24
CA ASP A 111 5.71 -4.12 -21.47
C ASP A 111 6.48 -4.33 -20.16
N MET A 112 7.57 -5.09 -20.21
CA MET A 112 8.42 -5.41 -19.06
C MET A 112 9.77 -4.68 -19.10
N ASP A 113 10.10 -3.98 -20.18
CA ASP A 113 11.40 -3.34 -20.36
C ASP A 113 11.70 -2.28 -19.28
N PRO A 114 10.73 -1.43 -18.83
CA PRO A 114 10.96 -0.51 -17.70
C PRO A 114 11.31 -1.21 -16.38
N PHE A 115 10.80 -2.43 -16.18
CA PHE A 115 11.12 -3.25 -15.01
C PHE A 115 12.51 -3.86 -15.12
N PHE A 116 12.89 -4.38 -16.29
CA PHE A 116 14.23 -4.96 -16.48
C PHE A 116 15.32 -3.88 -16.44
N ALA A 117 15.10 -2.69 -17.00
CA ALA A 117 16.02 -1.56 -16.85
C ALA A 117 16.28 -1.20 -15.36
N LYS A 118 15.22 -1.11 -14.54
CA LYS A 118 15.33 -0.90 -13.08
C LYS A 118 15.98 -2.08 -12.35
N TYR A 119 15.83 -3.30 -12.86
CA TYR A 119 16.45 -4.51 -12.31
C TYR A 119 17.95 -4.62 -12.65
N GLU A 120 18.34 -4.17 -13.84
CA GLU A 120 19.72 -4.13 -14.33
C GLU A 120 20.57 -3.06 -13.64
N ASP A 121 19.99 -1.88 -13.35
CA ASP A 121 20.69 -0.86 -12.57
C ASP A 121 21.08 -1.36 -11.18
N ALA A 122 20.31 -2.26 -10.56
CA ALA A 122 20.69 -2.93 -9.30
C ALA A 122 21.92 -3.88 -9.40
N LEU A 123 22.60 -3.90 -10.55
CA LEU A 123 23.79 -4.71 -10.90
C LEU A 123 23.56 -6.21 -10.70
N PRO A 124 22.51 -6.84 -11.27
CA PRO A 124 21.95 -8.12 -10.80
C PRO A 124 22.83 -9.37 -11.01
N PHE A 125 24.10 -9.19 -11.37
CA PHE A 125 25.13 -10.22 -11.53
C PHE A 125 26.06 -10.30 -10.30
N PHE A 126 26.73 -11.44 -10.16
CA PHE A 126 27.75 -11.69 -9.15
C PHE A 126 29.13 -11.36 -9.71
N GLU A 127 29.92 -10.60 -8.97
CA GLU A 127 31.33 -10.32 -9.29
C GLU A 127 32.21 -10.94 -8.20
N PRO A 128 33.19 -11.81 -8.50
CA PRO A 128 34.01 -12.43 -7.47
C PRO A 128 34.98 -11.44 -6.80
N LEU A 129 34.87 -11.27 -5.48
CA LEU A 129 35.82 -10.49 -4.66
C LEU A 129 37.25 -11.06 -4.75
N GLU A 130 37.37 -12.39 -4.83
CA GLU A 130 38.64 -13.11 -4.96
C GLU A 130 38.61 -14.00 -6.20
N LYS A 131 39.68 -13.95 -7.01
CA LYS A 131 39.85 -14.87 -8.15
C LYS A 131 40.19 -16.27 -7.62
N ARG A 132 39.36 -17.26 -7.96
CA ARG A 132 39.54 -18.67 -7.59
C ARG A 132 39.43 -19.55 -8.83
N THR A 133 40.23 -20.63 -8.87
CA THR A 133 40.12 -21.70 -9.87
C THR A 133 39.04 -22.70 -9.49
N GLU A 134 38.91 -23.00 -8.19
CA GLU A 134 37.93 -23.95 -7.65
C GLU A 134 36.63 -23.26 -7.19
N PRO A 135 35.46 -23.90 -7.39
CA PRO A 135 34.17 -23.40 -6.91
C PRO A 135 34.15 -23.11 -5.40
N TYR A 136 33.48 -22.02 -5.01
CA TYR A 136 33.29 -21.68 -3.61
C TYR A 136 32.20 -22.58 -2.99
N VAL A 137 32.55 -23.41 -2.01
CA VAL A 137 31.61 -24.26 -1.27
C VAL A 137 30.87 -23.46 -0.21
N ILE A 138 29.55 -23.35 -0.33
CA ILE A 138 28.65 -22.82 0.72
C ILE A 138 27.85 -23.99 1.28
N LYS A 139 27.84 -24.16 2.61
CA LYS A 139 26.95 -25.14 3.24
C LYS A 139 25.53 -24.55 3.41
N PRO A 140 24.44 -25.30 3.10
CA PRO A 140 23.08 -24.77 3.13
C PRO A 140 22.59 -24.21 4.47
N ASP A 141 23.17 -24.70 5.58
CA ASP A 141 22.89 -24.35 6.97
C ASP A 141 23.61 -23.09 7.46
N THR A 142 24.55 -22.53 6.69
CA THR A 142 25.26 -21.31 7.08
C THR A 142 24.30 -20.12 7.20
N PRO A 143 24.41 -19.27 8.25
CA PRO A 143 23.50 -18.14 8.45
C PRO A 143 23.40 -17.21 7.24
N GLU A 144 24.50 -16.97 6.54
CA GLU A 144 24.55 -16.17 5.31
C GLU A 144 23.74 -16.78 4.15
N ARG A 145 23.75 -18.10 3.98
CA ARG A 145 22.95 -18.80 2.96
C ARG A 145 21.47 -18.89 3.32
N VAL A 146 21.17 -19.01 4.61
CA VAL A 146 19.79 -19.03 5.13
C VAL A 146 19.15 -17.65 5.02
N ASP A 147 19.87 -16.57 5.36
CA ASP A 147 19.34 -15.21 5.36
C ASP A 147 18.84 -14.74 3.98
N ILE A 148 19.58 -15.06 2.92
CA ILE A 148 19.20 -14.73 1.53
C ILE A 148 18.34 -15.81 0.87
N GLY A 149 18.13 -16.96 1.51
CA GLY A 149 17.79 -18.19 0.81
C GLY A 149 16.43 -18.22 0.14
N MET A 150 15.43 -17.52 0.68
CA MET A 150 14.15 -17.32 -0.02
C MET A 150 14.26 -16.21 -1.07
N ALA A 151 15.07 -15.18 -0.82
CA ALA A 151 15.22 -14.04 -1.72
C ALA A 151 15.90 -14.41 -3.05
N THR A 152 16.71 -15.48 -3.09
CA THR A 152 17.28 -16.03 -4.32
C THR A 152 16.26 -16.69 -5.25
N ASP A 153 15.08 -17.08 -4.75
CA ASP A 153 14.05 -17.78 -5.53
C ASP A 153 13.16 -16.82 -6.35
N CYS A 154 13.63 -15.59 -6.56
CA CYS A 154 12.89 -14.55 -7.28
C CYS A 154 12.81 -14.87 -8.78
N ILE A 155 11.58 -15.08 -9.27
CA ILE A 155 11.28 -15.44 -10.66
C ILE A 155 10.95 -14.23 -11.56
N ALA A 156 11.31 -13.01 -11.15
CA ALA A 156 11.11 -11.75 -11.91
C ALA A 156 9.69 -11.48 -12.44
N CYS A 157 8.64 -12.05 -11.82
CA CYS A 157 7.25 -12.04 -12.31
C CYS A 157 6.49 -10.69 -12.30
N GLY A 158 7.11 -9.57 -11.94
CA GLY A 158 6.46 -8.25 -11.88
C GLY A 158 5.42 -8.02 -10.76
N CYS A 159 4.81 -9.07 -10.18
CA CYS A 159 3.73 -8.95 -9.17
C CYS A 159 4.05 -7.98 -8.02
N CYS A 160 5.23 -8.11 -7.40
CA CYS A 160 5.61 -7.23 -6.29
C CYS A 160 5.81 -5.75 -6.67
N VAL A 161 6.04 -5.46 -7.96
CA VAL A 161 6.14 -4.10 -8.51
C VAL A 161 4.74 -3.56 -8.82
N SER A 162 3.88 -4.37 -9.44
CA SER A 162 2.45 -4.04 -9.68
C SER A 162 1.68 -3.72 -8.39
N SER A 163 2.00 -4.37 -7.27
CA SER A 163 1.31 -4.10 -6.00
C SER A 163 1.85 -2.87 -5.25
N CYS A 164 2.91 -2.21 -5.74
CA CYS A 164 3.63 -1.18 -5.02
C CYS A 164 3.32 0.23 -5.55
N THR A 165 2.40 0.91 -4.88
CA THR A 165 2.00 2.32 -5.05
C THR A 165 3.18 3.28 -5.28
N MET A 166 4.30 3.06 -4.58
CA MET A 166 5.47 3.91 -4.64
C MET A 166 6.25 3.81 -5.96
N VAL A 167 6.08 2.76 -6.76
CA VAL A 167 6.78 2.62 -8.05
C VAL A 167 6.16 3.53 -9.12
N ASP A 168 4.85 3.75 -9.04
CA ASP A 168 4.10 4.68 -9.89
C ASP A 168 4.48 6.14 -9.59
N ASN A 169 4.50 6.48 -8.30
CA ASN A 169 4.61 7.87 -7.82
C ASN A 169 6.06 8.38 -7.70
N HIS A 170 7.07 7.52 -7.89
CA HIS A 170 8.48 7.90 -7.81
C HIS A 170 9.30 7.22 -8.90
N GLU A 171 9.60 7.96 -9.99
CA GLU A 171 10.40 7.46 -11.11
C GLU A 171 11.74 6.85 -10.66
N GLY A 172 12.44 7.53 -9.73
CA GLY A 172 13.71 7.09 -9.15
C GLY A 172 13.64 5.88 -8.20
N TYR A 173 12.45 5.34 -7.91
CA TYR A 173 12.33 4.09 -7.14
C TYR A 173 12.46 2.88 -8.08
N CYS A 174 13.55 2.13 -7.95
CA CYS A 174 13.80 0.90 -8.72
C CYS A 174 12.88 -0.28 -8.31
N GLY A 175 12.18 -0.16 -7.19
CA GLY A 175 11.13 -1.08 -6.78
C GLY A 175 11.61 -2.34 -6.03
N PRO A 176 10.67 -3.12 -5.47
CA PRO A 176 10.99 -4.22 -4.56
C PRO A 176 11.71 -5.41 -5.22
N ALA A 177 11.51 -5.66 -6.53
CA ALA A 177 12.18 -6.76 -7.24
C ALA A 177 13.70 -6.51 -7.36
N ALA A 178 14.08 -5.32 -7.83
CA ALA A 178 15.46 -4.88 -7.98
C ALA A 178 16.17 -4.82 -6.61
N LEU A 179 15.52 -4.24 -5.60
CA LEU A 179 16.06 -4.20 -4.23
C LEU A 179 16.17 -5.58 -3.57
N ASN A 180 15.26 -6.51 -3.86
CA ASN A 180 15.42 -7.91 -3.44
C ASN A 180 16.66 -8.55 -4.07
N ARG A 181 16.91 -8.33 -5.37
CA ARG A 181 18.12 -8.84 -6.03
C ARG A 181 19.39 -8.20 -5.47
N ALA A 182 19.41 -6.88 -5.28
CA ALA A 182 20.52 -6.19 -4.64
C ALA A 182 20.82 -6.75 -3.24
N PHE A 183 19.78 -7.02 -2.43
CA PHE A 183 19.93 -7.65 -1.12
C PHE A 183 20.64 -9.01 -1.19
N THR A 184 20.26 -9.90 -2.11
CA THR A 184 20.90 -11.23 -2.22
C THR A 184 22.41 -11.17 -2.45
N LEU A 185 22.89 -10.11 -3.13
CA LEU A 185 24.30 -9.93 -3.44
C LEU A 185 25.02 -9.05 -2.39
N LEU A 186 24.34 -8.07 -1.79
CA LEU A 186 24.89 -7.26 -0.68
C LEU A 186 25.13 -8.07 0.60
N ALA A 187 24.38 -9.15 0.81
CA ALA A 187 24.59 -10.08 1.91
C ALA A 187 25.57 -11.23 1.57
N ASP A 188 25.96 -11.38 0.30
CA ASP A 188 26.94 -12.36 -0.14
C ASP A 188 28.36 -11.80 -0.02
N LYS A 189 29.10 -12.27 0.98
CA LYS A 189 30.48 -11.82 1.27
C LYS A 189 31.47 -12.08 0.13
N ARG A 190 31.10 -12.89 -0.86
CA ARG A 190 31.93 -13.22 -2.01
C ARG A 190 31.81 -12.17 -3.13
N ASP A 191 30.83 -11.25 -3.05
CA ASP A 191 30.56 -10.23 -4.08
C ASP A 191 31.51 -9.02 -3.95
N GLY A 192 32.27 -8.74 -5.00
CA GLY A 192 33.24 -7.64 -5.07
C GLY A 192 32.61 -6.26 -5.27
N LEU A 193 31.32 -6.17 -5.60
CA LEU A 193 30.64 -4.92 -5.97
C LEU A 193 29.92 -4.23 -4.81
N PHE A 194 30.11 -4.69 -3.56
CA PHE A 194 29.38 -4.21 -2.37
C PHE A 194 29.17 -2.69 -2.32
N LYS A 195 30.22 -1.87 -2.52
CA LYS A 195 30.10 -0.40 -2.47
C LYS A 195 29.21 0.14 -3.60
N ALA A 196 29.50 -0.20 -4.86
CA ALA A 196 28.77 0.30 -6.02
C ALA A 196 27.30 -0.14 -6.01
N ARG A 197 27.06 -1.38 -5.57
CA ARG A 197 25.74 -1.98 -5.38
C ARG A 197 24.97 -1.32 -4.23
N LEU A 198 25.64 -1.03 -3.11
CA LEU A 198 25.01 -0.36 -1.98
C LEU A 198 24.62 1.07 -2.35
N THR A 199 25.50 1.85 -2.99
CA THR A 199 25.18 3.22 -3.43
C THR A 199 23.88 3.27 -4.24
N ARG A 200 23.79 2.51 -5.34
CA ARG A 200 22.56 2.46 -6.16
C ARG A 200 21.33 1.98 -5.39
N ALA A 201 21.50 0.99 -4.52
CA ALA A 201 20.41 0.52 -3.69
C ALA A 201 19.93 1.59 -2.68
N LEU A 202 20.82 2.44 -2.17
CA LEU A 202 20.48 3.55 -1.27
C LEU A 202 19.77 4.69 -2.00
N ASP A 203 20.19 5.04 -3.22
CA ASP A 203 19.54 6.07 -4.05
C ASP A 203 18.03 5.77 -4.28
N SER A 204 17.65 4.48 -4.26
CA SER A 204 16.27 4.02 -4.44
C SER A 204 15.55 3.64 -3.13
N CYS A 205 16.20 2.93 -2.20
CA CYS A 205 15.47 2.17 -1.15
C CYS A 205 14.71 3.03 -0.13
N TYR A 206 15.03 4.32 0.01
CA TYR A 206 14.34 5.23 0.94
C TYR A 206 12.96 5.69 0.44
N ASN A 207 12.63 5.49 -0.83
CA ASN A 207 11.28 5.73 -1.37
C ASN A 207 10.25 4.68 -0.86
N CYS A 208 10.70 3.56 -0.28
CA CYS A 208 9.82 2.54 0.26
C CYS A 208 9.14 2.99 1.57
N ARG A 209 7.81 3.17 1.52
CA ARG A 209 6.95 3.51 2.67
C ARG A 209 6.57 2.32 3.56
N THR A 210 7.09 1.13 3.28
CA THR A 210 6.91 -0.07 4.13
C THR A 210 5.44 -0.54 4.21
N GLU A 211 4.72 -0.49 3.09
CA GLU A 211 3.30 -0.89 2.98
C GLU A 211 3.06 -2.41 2.96
N PHE A 212 4.10 -3.24 2.86
CA PHE A 212 4.06 -4.71 2.79
C PHE A 212 3.35 -5.35 1.59
N ASN A 213 2.59 -4.65 0.74
CA ASN A 213 1.92 -5.20 -0.46
C ASN A 213 2.86 -6.12 -1.29
N CYS A 214 4.12 -5.70 -1.49
CA CYS A 214 5.12 -6.42 -2.27
C CYS A 214 5.54 -7.77 -1.66
N THR A 215 5.46 -7.90 -0.33
CA THR A 215 5.66 -9.15 0.42
C THR A 215 4.42 -10.04 0.32
N GLU A 216 3.22 -9.47 0.48
CA GLU A 216 1.97 -10.22 0.51
C GLU A 216 1.60 -10.89 -0.82
N VAL A 217 1.88 -10.22 -1.95
CA VAL A 217 1.54 -10.75 -3.28
C VAL A 217 2.59 -11.68 -3.87
N CYS A 218 3.74 -11.87 -3.21
CA CYS A 218 4.84 -12.63 -3.82
C CYS A 218 4.44 -14.11 -4.01
N PRO A 219 4.37 -14.64 -5.25
CA PRO A 219 3.95 -16.03 -5.48
C PRO A 219 4.95 -17.07 -4.94
N LYS A 220 6.16 -16.63 -4.60
CA LYS A 220 7.26 -17.39 -3.99
C LYS A 220 7.46 -17.07 -2.49
N SER A 221 6.54 -16.33 -1.88
CA SER A 221 6.55 -15.94 -0.45
C SER A 221 7.78 -15.13 -0.01
N ILE A 222 8.42 -14.41 -0.94
CA ILE A 222 9.62 -13.60 -0.66
C ILE A 222 9.20 -12.28 -0.03
N SER A 223 9.79 -11.94 1.13
CA SER A 223 9.55 -10.65 1.78
C SER A 223 10.45 -9.57 1.19
N GLY A 224 9.97 -8.89 0.14
CA GLY A 224 10.62 -7.70 -0.41
C GLY A 224 10.84 -6.61 0.65
N THR A 225 9.91 -6.46 1.60
CA THR A 225 10.06 -5.54 2.73
C THR A 225 11.25 -5.89 3.63
N ARG A 226 11.51 -7.19 3.90
CA ARG A 226 12.70 -7.63 4.67
C ARG A 226 13.99 -7.25 3.94
N ALA A 227 14.05 -7.48 2.63
CA ALA A 227 15.22 -7.14 1.80
C ALA A 227 15.51 -5.62 1.84
N ILE A 228 14.50 -4.79 1.61
CA ILE A 228 14.63 -3.32 1.66
C ILE A 228 15.08 -2.86 3.06
N LYS A 229 14.47 -3.39 4.13
CA LYS A 229 14.87 -3.07 5.51
C LYS A 229 16.26 -3.59 5.88
N TYR A 230 16.78 -4.61 5.21
CA TYR A 230 18.17 -5.04 5.36
C TYR A 230 19.13 -4.00 4.74
N ILE A 231 18.85 -3.55 3.51
CA ILE A 231 19.64 -2.52 2.81
C ILE A 231 19.66 -1.21 3.59
N GLN A 232 18.50 -0.72 4.06
CA GLN A 232 18.41 0.48 4.90
C GLN A 232 19.25 0.36 6.20
N ARG A 233 19.38 -0.85 6.78
CA ARG A 233 20.24 -1.11 7.95
C ARG A 233 21.72 -1.25 7.60
N LEU A 234 22.08 -1.72 6.39
CA LEU A 234 23.46 -1.70 5.90
C LEU A 234 23.98 -0.27 5.78
N ALA A 235 23.15 0.67 5.32
CA ALA A 235 23.51 2.09 5.23
C ALA A 235 24.07 2.63 6.56
N LEU A 236 23.31 2.44 7.63
CA LEU A 236 23.64 2.91 8.99
C LEU A 236 24.94 2.29 9.53
N LYS A 237 25.24 1.04 9.15
CA LYS A 237 26.48 0.35 9.54
C LYS A 237 27.70 0.76 8.71
N ASN A 238 27.49 1.39 7.56
CA ASN A 238 28.54 1.68 6.57
C ASN A 238 28.61 3.18 6.21
N LEU A 239 28.19 4.08 7.12
CA LEU A 239 28.11 5.53 6.89
C LEU A 239 29.39 6.13 6.28
N GLY A 240 30.58 5.68 6.71
CA GLY A 240 31.87 6.15 6.16
C GLY A 240 32.24 5.62 4.76
N ALA A 241 31.46 4.70 4.20
CA ALA A 241 31.64 4.16 2.85
C ALA A 241 30.58 4.64 1.85
N VAL A 242 29.59 5.41 2.30
CA VAL A 242 28.53 5.99 1.47
C VAL A 242 28.92 7.41 1.09
N LYS A 243 28.75 7.78 -0.18
CA LYS A 243 28.95 9.16 -0.64
C LYS A 243 27.96 10.07 0.08
N PRO A 244 28.37 11.20 0.69
CA PRO A 244 27.43 12.12 1.31
C PRO A 244 26.35 12.55 0.32
N LEU A 245 25.10 12.54 0.76
CA LEU A 245 24.01 13.20 0.04
C LEU A 245 24.32 14.71 -0.02
N PRO A 246 23.91 15.43 -1.09
CA PRO A 246 23.90 16.88 -1.06
C PRO A 246 23.03 17.35 0.13
N PRO A 247 23.44 18.40 0.86
CA PRO A 247 22.70 18.87 2.02
C PRO A 247 21.27 19.27 1.63
N HIS A 248 20.31 18.93 2.48
CA HIS A 248 18.90 19.26 2.22
C HIS A 248 18.73 20.80 2.25
N PRO A 249 17.87 21.41 1.42
CA PRO A 249 17.68 22.87 1.41
C PRO A 249 17.33 23.46 2.79
N ALA A 250 16.69 22.68 3.67
CA ALA A 250 16.41 23.09 5.05
C ALA A 250 17.63 23.02 6.01
N GLU A 251 18.69 22.29 5.67
CA GLU A 251 19.98 22.32 6.39
C GLU A 251 20.85 23.51 5.96
N LEU A 252 20.62 24.03 4.75
CA LEU A 252 21.19 25.29 4.25
C LEU A 252 20.42 26.52 4.76
N ALA A 253 19.24 26.33 5.34
CA ALA A 253 18.47 27.41 5.96
C ALA A 253 19.13 27.85 7.29
N PRO A 254 19.08 29.15 7.64
CA PRO A 254 19.67 29.63 8.89
C PRO A 254 19.05 28.92 10.11
N PRO A 255 19.86 28.54 11.11
CA PRO A 255 19.38 27.74 12.23
C PRO A 255 18.31 28.50 13.02
N LYS A 256 17.21 27.81 13.34
CA LYS A 256 16.19 28.35 14.25
C LYS A 256 16.83 28.67 15.61
N PRO A 257 16.50 29.82 16.23
CA PRO A 257 17.09 30.21 17.51
C PRO A 257 16.79 29.16 18.58
N LYS A 258 17.82 28.78 19.35
CA LYS A 258 17.69 27.81 20.43
C LYS A 258 16.80 28.36 21.55
N PRO A 259 15.89 27.55 22.13
CA PRO A 259 15.27 27.86 23.42
C PRO A 259 16.34 28.06 24.50
N VAL A 260 16.08 28.95 25.45
CA VAL A 260 17.00 29.25 26.55
C VAL A 260 17.06 28.09 27.54
N GLU A 261 18.27 27.72 27.95
CA GLU A 261 18.57 26.55 28.77
C GLU A 261 18.59 26.92 30.27
N GLU A 262 17.68 26.36 31.06
CA GLU A 262 17.68 26.52 32.52
C GLU A 262 18.69 25.57 33.20
N LYS A 263 19.40 26.08 34.23
CA LYS A 263 20.51 25.37 34.87
C LYS A 263 20.03 24.39 35.95
N PRO A 264 20.52 23.13 35.98
CA PRO A 264 20.26 22.20 37.07
C PRO A 264 21.16 22.50 38.29
N HIS A 265 20.58 22.46 39.49
CA HIS A 265 21.31 22.56 40.76
C HIS A 265 21.78 21.18 41.27
N THR A 266 22.96 21.14 41.89
CA THR A 266 23.62 19.94 42.43
C THR A 266 23.60 19.89 43.96
N CYS A 267 23.40 18.72 44.59
CA CYS A 267 24.13 18.36 45.83
C CYS A 267 24.00 16.88 46.27
N SER A 268 24.72 16.49 47.32
CA SER A 268 24.79 15.19 48.00
C SER A 268 24.35 15.35 49.49
N CYS A 269 24.39 14.41 50.45
CA CYS A 269 25.04 13.08 50.55
C CYS A 269 24.38 12.17 51.62
N HIS A 270 24.72 10.87 51.56
CA HIS A 270 24.87 9.86 52.64
C HIS A 270 24.25 10.07 54.05
N GLY A 271 23.60 9.01 54.59
CA GLY A 271 23.38 8.81 56.04
C GLY A 271 22.26 7.80 56.42
N HIS A 272 22.53 6.86 57.34
CA HIS A 272 21.57 5.82 57.85
C HIS A 272 20.95 6.26 59.20
N GLN A 273 19.62 6.27 59.37
CA GLN A 273 18.76 5.27 60.05
C GLN A 273 19.05 4.96 61.54
N PRO A 274 18.04 4.59 62.36
CA PRO A 274 16.60 4.42 62.10
C PRO A 274 15.80 5.56 62.80
N GLU A 275 14.54 5.52 63.27
CA GLU A 275 13.40 4.57 63.14
C GLU A 275 12.15 5.20 62.48
N ARG A 276 12.10 6.54 62.28
CA ARG A 276 10.96 7.30 61.70
C ARG A 276 10.39 6.72 60.38
N ARG A 277 11.14 5.82 59.75
CA ARG A 277 10.90 5.17 58.47
C ARG A 277 9.64 4.32 58.42
N ALA A 278 9.20 3.70 59.51
CA ALA A 278 7.96 2.90 59.51
C ALA A 278 6.71 3.81 59.41
N PHE A 279 6.59 4.78 60.32
CA PHE A 279 5.52 5.78 60.29
C PHE A 279 5.53 6.59 59.00
N LEU A 280 6.70 7.09 58.57
CA LEU A 280 6.80 7.84 57.31
C LEU A 280 6.43 6.98 56.11
N LYS A 281 6.83 5.70 56.02
CA LYS A 281 6.40 4.80 54.93
C LYS A 281 4.88 4.67 54.87
N SER A 282 4.20 4.46 55.99
CA SER A 282 2.74 4.35 56.03
C SER A 282 2.06 5.67 55.66
N ALA A 283 2.55 6.80 56.18
CA ALA A 283 2.02 8.13 55.88
C ALA A 283 2.24 8.52 54.41
N THR A 284 3.46 8.38 53.86
CA THR A 284 3.72 8.62 52.43
C THR A 284 3.07 7.57 51.54
N GLY A 285 2.82 6.36 52.03
CA GLY A 285 2.05 5.33 51.33
C GLY A 285 0.58 5.74 51.17
N LEU A 286 -0.07 6.21 52.25
CA LEU A 286 -1.45 6.70 52.21
C LEU A 286 -1.59 8.00 51.40
N VAL A 287 -0.71 8.98 51.61
CA VAL A 287 -0.70 10.22 50.81
C VAL A 287 -0.39 9.92 49.35
N GLY A 288 0.59 9.04 49.08
CA GLY A 288 0.93 8.59 47.74
C GLY A 288 -0.23 7.87 47.05
N ALA A 289 -0.94 6.97 47.74
CA ALA A 289 -2.12 6.30 47.22
C ALA A 289 -3.27 7.30 46.93
N GLY A 290 -3.49 8.27 47.81
CA GLY A 290 -4.48 9.34 47.61
C GLY A 290 -4.15 10.25 46.42
N VAL A 291 -2.87 10.62 46.25
CA VAL A 291 -2.38 11.36 45.08
C VAL A 291 -2.51 10.51 43.81
N VAL A 292 -2.11 9.24 43.82
CA VAL A 292 -2.23 8.35 42.64
C VAL A 292 -3.70 8.11 42.26
N LEU A 293 -4.62 7.96 43.23
CA LEU A 293 -6.06 7.82 42.96
C LEU A 293 -6.69 9.10 42.42
N SER A 294 -6.39 10.25 43.01
CA SER A 294 -6.94 11.55 42.57
C SER A 294 -6.34 12.00 41.24
N LEU A 295 -5.02 11.97 41.08
CA LEU A 295 -4.36 12.29 39.83
C LEU A 295 -4.72 11.26 38.74
N GLY A 296 -4.83 9.98 39.09
CA GLY A 296 -5.25 8.91 38.19
C GLY A 296 -6.70 9.03 37.72
N THR A 297 -7.64 9.45 38.58
CA THR A 297 -9.02 9.75 38.14
C THR A 297 -9.09 11.03 37.32
N VAL A 298 -8.39 12.10 37.71
CA VAL A 298 -8.36 13.36 36.92
C VAL A 298 -7.73 13.14 35.55
N LEU A 299 -6.59 12.45 35.47
CA LEU A 299 -5.93 12.11 34.20
C LEU A 299 -6.76 11.09 33.39
N GLY A 300 -7.35 10.08 34.04
CA GLY A 300 -8.22 9.11 33.38
C GLY A 300 -9.46 9.76 32.75
N VAL A 301 -10.17 10.60 33.49
CA VAL A 301 -11.33 11.36 32.97
C VAL A 301 -10.88 12.36 31.90
N SER A 302 -9.73 13.03 32.05
CA SER A 302 -9.25 14.01 31.08
C SER A 302 -8.70 13.39 29.79
N ALA A 303 -8.15 12.17 29.85
CA ALA A 303 -7.60 11.46 28.70
C ALA A 303 -8.62 10.56 27.98
N VAL A 304 -9.56 9.95 28.73
CA VAL A 304 -10.52 8.96 28.20
C VAL A 304 -11.95 9.50 28.12
N GLY A 305 -12.34 10.46 28.97
CA GLY A 305 -13.66 11.09 28.89
C GLY A 305 -13.95 11.75 27.53
N PRO A 306 -13.02 12.57 26.98
CA PRO A 306 -13.15 13.13 25.65
C PRO A 306 -13.33 12.13 24.50
N THR A 307 -12.75 10.94 24.59
CA THR A 307 -12.82 9.93 23.53
C THR A 307 -14.07 9.06 23.61
N LEU A 308 -14.80 9.10 24.72
CA LEU A 308 -16.09 8.39 24.91
C LEU A 308 -17.32 9.28 24.62
N GLY A 309 -17.15 10.58 24.41
CA GLY A 309 -18.24 11.49 24.08
C GLY A 309 -18.65 11.42 22.61
N THR A 310 -19.88 11.00 22.32
CA THR A 310 -20.48 11.10 20.98
C THR A 310 -20.61 12.56 20.56
N GLN A 311 -20.07 12.91 19.39
CA GLN A 311 -20.22 14.26 18.84
C GLN A 311 -21.59 14.40 18.17
N PRO A 312 -22.28 15.55 18.29
CA PRO A 312 -23.52 15.81 17.56
C PRO A 312 -23.22 16.00 16.07
N THR A 313 -24.15 15.59 15.20
CA THR A 313 -24.06 15.93 13.77
C THR A 313 -24.28 17.43 13.56
N GLN A 314 -23.65 17.97 12.51
CA GLN A 314 -23.81 19.36 12.11
C GLN A 314 -23.91 19.49 10.59
N TRP A 315 -24.70 20.45 10.14
CA TRP A 315 -24.87 20.79 8.73
C TRP A 315 -23.84 21.85 8.34
N VAL A 316 -23.01 21.55 7.34
CA VAL A 316 -21.92 22.42 6.88
C VAL A 316 -22.14 22.81 5.43
N ASP A 317 -21.94 24.08 5.13
CA ASP A 317 -22.10 24.64 3.79
C ASP A 317 -21.01 24.10 2.86
N ALA A 318 -21.42 23.46 1.78
CA ALA A 318 -20.54 22.89 0.77
C ALA A 318 -20.29 23.84 -0.42
N GLY A 319 -21.18 24.79 -0.67
CA GLY A 319 -21.06 25.75 -1.77
C GLY A 319 -22.42 26.18 -2.32
N ASN A 320 -22.44 27.13 -3.24
CA ASN A 320 -23.67 27.48 -3.96
C ASN A 320 -24.01 26.36 -4.96
N GLU A 321 -25.29 26.13 -5.23
CA GLU A 321 -25.70 25.12 -6.21
C GLU A 321 -25.07 25.35 -7.60
N LYS A 322 -24.76 26.60 -7.97
CA LYS A 322 -24.15 26.94 -9.26
C LYS A 322 -22.70 26.49 -9.39
N ASP A 323 -22.02 26.23 -8.26
CA ASP A 323 -20.63 25.75 -8.22
C ASP A 323 -20.53 24.26 -8.59
N PHE A 324 -21.66 23.56 -8.72
CA PHE A 324 -21.76 22.14 -9.04
C PHE A 324 -22.48 21.92 -10.39
N PRO A 325 -21.74 21.76 -11.50
CA PRO A 325 -22.33 21.54 -12.83
C PRO A 325 -23.09 20.21 -12.92
N ILE A 326 -24.27 20.23 -13.57
CA ILE A 326 -25.06 19.03 -13.82
C ILE A 326 -24.27 18.05 -14.70
N GLY A 327 -24.24 16.78 -14.30
CA GLY A 327 -23.50 15.69 -14.95
C GLY A 327 -22.05 15.52 -14.49
N SER A 328 -21.54 16.42 -13.64
CA SER A 328 -20.17 16.39 -13.12
C SER A 328 -20.07 15.81 -11.70
N ILE A 329 -18.84 15.51 -11.26
CA ILE A 329 -18.51 15.21 -9.88
C ILE A 329 -17.40 16.17 -9.43
N THR A 330 -17.73 17.02 -8.46
CA THR A 330 -16.83 18.05 -7.94
C THR A 330 -16.32 17.66 -6.56
N SER A 331 -15.04 17.92 -6.27
CA SER A 331 -14.49 17.78 -4.91
C SER A 331 -14.53 19.13 -4.21
N VAL A 332 -15.05 19.17 -2.98
CA VAL A 332 -15.07 20.38 -2.16
C VAL A 332 -14.65 20.07 -0.72
N THR A 333 -13.90 20.97 -0.09
CA THR A 333 -13.44 20.82 1.29
C THR A 333 -14.40 21.52 2.24
N LEU A 334 -15.07 20.74 3.09
CA LEU A 334 -15.87 21.27 4.19
C LEU A 334 -14.94 21.74 5.31
N HIS A 335 -15.19 22.93 5.83
CA HIS A 335 -14.45 23.53 6.94
C HIS A 335 -15.42 23.70 8.11
N TYR A 336 -15.22 22.97 9.21
CA TYR A 336 -16.14 23.03 10.34
C TYR A 336 -15.46 22.89 11.71
N PRO A 337 -15.96 23.58 12.75
CA PRO A 337 -15.40 23.47 14.09
C PRO A 337 -15.78 22.13 14.73
N ARG A 338 -14.77 21.38 15.17
CA ARG A 338 -14.94 20.13 15.91
C ARG A 338 -14.26 20.24 17.28
N LYS A 339 -14.97 19.81 18.33
CA LYS A 339 -14.42 19.81 19.68
C LYS A 339 -13.58 18.56 19.89
N GLN A 340 -12.27 18.72 20.07
CA GLN A 340 -11.35 17.66 20.44
C GLN A 340 -10.87 17.87 21.87
N ALA A 341 -11.46 17.12 22.81
CA ALA A 341 -11.28 17.27 24.25
C ALA A 341 -11.57 18.70 24.75
N PHE A 342 -10.51 19.45 25.09
CA PHE A 342 -10.59 20.78 25.67
C PHE A 342 -10.42 21.91 24.64
N HIS A 343 -10.15 21.58 23.37
CA HIS A 343 -9.88 22.54 22.31
C HIS A 343 -10.88 22.41 21.16
N MET A 344 -11.11 23.52 20.46
CA MET A 344 -11.82 23.54 19.18
C MET A 344 -10.78 23.51 18.06
N GLU A 345 -10.91 22.56 17.14
CA GLU A 345 -10.09 22.44 15.95
C GLU A 345 -10.99 22.62 14.73
N THR A 346 -10.57 23.39 13.72
CA THR A 346 -11.28 23.42 12.44
C THR A 346 -10.89 22.16 11.67
N LYS A 347 -11.85 21.29 11.38
CA LYS A 347 -11.64 20.14 10.50
C LYS A 347 -11.86 20.54 9.05
N GLU A 348 -10.90 20.13 8.23
CA GLU A 348 -10.96 20.19 6.78
C GLU A 348 -11.23 18.77 6.27
N VAL A 349 -12.40 18.55 5.67
CA VAL A 349 -12.82 17.23 5.19
C VAL A 349 -13.26 17.34 3.73
N PRO A 350 -12.60 16.66 2.78
CA PRO A 350 -13.07 16.63 1.40
C PRO A 350 -14.35 15.79 1.29
N VAL A 351 -15.29 16.28 0.50
CA VAL A 351 -16.48 15.54 0.08
C VAL A 351 -16.59 15.61 -1.44
N LEU A 352 -17.17 14.56 -2.02
CA LEU A 352 -17.32 14.40 -3.46
C LEU A 352 -18.81 14.60 -3.79
N VAL A 353 -19.13 15.68 -4.49
CA VAL A 353 -20.50 16.08 -4.82
C VAL A 353 -20.77 15.74 -6.28
N ARG A 354 -21.66 14.77 -6.50
CA ARG A 354 -22.26 14.49 -7.81
C ARG A 354 -23.55 15.31 -7.94
N ARG A 355 -23.82 15.84 -9.13
CA ARG A 355 -25.13 16.43 -9.46
C ARG A 355 -25.69 15.80 -10.73
N ASP A 356 -26.85 15.17 -10.64
CA ASP A 356 -27.46 14.47 -11.77
C ASP A 356 -28.61 15.26 -12.44
N SER A 357 -29.24 16.19 -11.71
CA SER A 357 -30.24 17.12 -12.24
C SER A 357 -30.24 18.44 -11.45
N GLU A 358 -31.15 19.38 -11.77
CA GLU A 358 -31.25 20.67 -11.07
C GLU A 358 -31.34 20.54 -9.55
N ARG A 359 -32.01 19.52 -9.02
CA ARG A 359 -32.24 19.32 -7.58
C ARG A 359 -31.80 17.96 -7.05
N ASP A 360 -31.05 17.19 -7.84
CA ASP A 360 -30.59 15.85 -7.43
C ASP A 360 -29.06 15.85 -7.24
N PHE A 361 -28.66 15.88 -5.98
CA PHE A 361 -27.28 15.80 -5.54
C PHE A 361 -27.01 14.45 -4.88
N VAL A 362 -25.77 13.97 -4.97
CA VAL A 362 -25.29 12.84 -4.17
C VAL A 362 -23.92 13.21 -3.60
N CYS A 363 -23.85 13.30 -2.28
CA CYS A 363 -22.61 13.61 -1.57
C CYS A 363 -21.98 12.31 -1.06
N PHE A 364 -20.70 12.10 -1.36
CA PHE A 364 -19.91 10.98 -0.87
C PHE A 364 -18.79 11.48 0.03
N SER A 365 -18.46 10.70 1.06
CA SER A 365 -17.21 10.90 1.79
C SER A 365 -16.00 10.63 0.88
N SER A 366 -14.97 11.47 0.92
CA SER A 366 -13.70 11.17 0.26
C SER A 366 -12.86 10.11 1.00
N SER A 367 -13.37 9.51 2.08
CA SER A 367 -12.67 8.50 2.88
C SER A 367 -13.04 7.09 2.45
N CYS A 368 -12.06 6.34 1.96
CA CYS A 368 -12.22 4.94 1.57
C CYS A 368 -12.62 4.06 2.77
N PRO A 369 -13.70 3.26 2.69
CA PRO A 369 -14.17 2.41 3.80
C PRO A 369 -13.23 1.25 4.16
N HIS A 370 -12.09 1.08 3.47
CA HIS A 370 -11.06 0.12 3.85
C HIS A 370 -10.22 0.60 5.06
N LEU A 371 -9.56 1.75 4.93
CA LEU A 371 -8.60 2.29 5.91
C LEU A 371 -8.62 3.84 5.99
N GLY A 372 -9.66 4.50 5.45
CA GLY A 372 -9.78 5.96 5.45
C GLY A 372 -8.90 6.69 4.44
N CYS A 373 -8.23 5.98 3.52
CA CYS A 373 -7.45 6.59 2.44
C CYS A 373 -8.29 7.57 1.61
N ALA A 374 -7.67 8.66 1.12
CA ALA A 374 -8.33 9.61 0.24
C ALA A 374 -8.79 8.96 -1.08
N VAL A 375 -9.99 9.35 -1.50
CA VAL A 375 -10.66 8.95 -2.74
C VAL A 375 -10.95 10.19 -3.56
N SER A 376 -10.65 10.14 -4.86
CA SER A 376 -10.92 11.22 -5.82
C SER A 376 -11.68 10.70 -7.04
N TRP A 377 -12.43 11.57 -7.71
CA TRP A 377 -12.99 11.27 -9.02
C TRP A 377 -11.92 11.38 -10.10
N ASP A 378 -11.87 10.41 -11.00
CA ASP A 378 -10.99 10.38 -12.17
C ASP A 378 -11.84 10.42 -13.45
N GLU A 379 -11.83 11.56 -14.13
CA GLU A 379 -12.68 11.80 -15.31
C GLU A 379 -12.36 10.86 -16.48
N LEU A 380 -11.10 10.45 -16.65
CA LEU A 380 -10.69 9.54 -17.71
C LEU A 380 -11.38 8.17 -17.55
N SER A 381 -11.09 7.45 -16.45
CA SER A 381 -11.69 6.13 -16.22
C SER A 381 -13.17 6.18 -15.75
N ARG A 382 -13.70 7.38 -15.52
CA ARG A 382 -15.05 7.68 -15.00
C ARG A 382 -15.38 6.91 -13.72
N ARG A 383 -14.46 6.94 -12.77
CA ARG A 383 -14.49 6.16 -11.52
C ARG A 383 -13.94 6.98 -10.36
N PHE A 384 -14.34 6.61 -9.15
CA PHE A 384 -13.61 7.01 -7.97
C PHE A 384 -12.39 6.11 -7.78
N LYS A 385 -11.22 6.70 -7.55
CA LYS A 385 -9.95 5.99 -7.27
C LYS A 385 -9.50 6.29 -5.84
N CYS A 386 -9.22 5.24 -5.08
CA CYS A 386 -8.54 5.29 -3.79
C CYS A 386 -7.03 5.34 -4.00
N ALA A 387 -6.34 6.27 -3.33
CA ALA A 387 -4.88 6.45 -3.45
C ALA A 387 -4.01 5.30 -2.87
N CYS A 388 -4.64 4.26 -2.30
CA CYS A 388 -3.97 3.11 -1.70
C CYS A 388 -3.88 1.93 -2.70
N HIS A 389 -4.20 0.71 -2.27
CA HIS A 389 -4.06 -0.57 -3.00
C HIS A 389 -5.09 -0.82 -4.13
N GLY A 390 -5.31 0.18 -4.99
CA GLY A 390 -6.17 0.02 -6.18
C GLY A 390 -7.66 -0.14 -5.89
N GLY A 391 -8.13 0.32 -4.72
CA GLY A 391 -9.55 0.49 -4.44
C GLY A 391 -10.20 1.41 -5.48
N ALA A 392 -11.26 0.95 -6.13
CA ALA A 392 -12.00 1.77 -7.08
C ALA A 392 -13.50 1.54 -6.96
N PHE A 393 -14.26 2.59 -7.24
CA PHE A 393 -15.72 2.60 -7.17
C PHE A 393 -16.33 3.17 -8.45
N ASP A 394 -17.52 2.70 -8.81
CA ASP A 394 -18.30 3.25 -9.92
C ASP A 394 -18.86 4.66 -9.61
N ARG A 395 -19.54 5.29 -10.57
CA ARG A 395 -20.17 6.61 -10.41
C ARG A 395 -21.17 6.68 -9.24
N ASP A 396 -21.77 5.55 -8.83
CA ASP A 396 -22.73 5.43 -7.73
C ASP A 396 -22.08 5.11 -6.37
N GLY A 397 -20.76 4.95 -6.36
CA GLY A 397 -19.95 4.65 -5.18
C GLY A 397 -19.80 3.16 -4.87
N ASN A 398 -20.31 2.25 -5.71
CA ASN A 398 -20.20 0.81 -5.46
C ASN A 398 -18.78 0.30 -5.73
N VAL A 399 -18.29 -0.65 -4.94
CA VAL A 399 -16.96 -1.24 -5.11
C VAL A 399 -16.88 -1.99 -6.44
N ILE A 400 -15.88 -1.65 -7.26
CA ILE A 400 -15.58 -2.35 -8.52
C ILE A 400 -14.17 -2.94 -8.58
N ALA A 401 -13.24 -2.48 -7.73
CA ALA A 401 -11.90 -3.06 -7.60
C ALA A 401 -11.26 -2.76 -6.24
N GLY A 402 -10.18 -3.49 -5.94
CA GLY A 402 -9.45 -3.44 -4.67
C GLY A 402 -10.24 -4.08 -3.51
N PRO A 403 -9.70 -4.05 -2.29
CA PRO A 403 -10.31 -4.67 -1.11
C PRO A 403 -11.24 -3.78 -0.24
N PRO A 404 -11.74 -2.58 -0.62
CA PRO A 404 -12.79 -1.93 0.17
C PRO A 404 -13.99 -2.86 0.42
N PRO A 405 -14.44 -3.05 1.68
CA PRO A 405 -15.46 -4.04 2.00
C PRO A 405 -16.89 -3.57 1.69
N SER A 406 -17.09 -2.29 1.39
CA SER A 406 -18.39 -1.66 1.20
C SER A 406 -18.31 -0.46 0.24
N PRO A 407 -19.45 -0.01 -0.34
CA PRO A 407 -19.53 1.22 -1.13
C PRO A 407 -19.03 2.47 -0.39
N LEU A 408 -18.70 3.52 -1.14
CA LEU A 408 -18.38 4.84 -0.58
C LEU A 408 -19.53 5.35 0.29
N PRO A 409 -19.26 5.77 1.55
CA PRO A 409 -20.29 6.32 2.42
C PRO A 409 -20.98 7.53 1.78
N ARG A 410 -22.29 7.44 1.59
CA ARG A 410 -23.13 8.57 1.19
C ARG A 410 -23.41 9.44 2.42
N LEU A 411 -23.20 10.74 2.28
CA LEU A 411 -23.46 11.74 3.31
C LEU A 411 -24.84 12.36 3.09
N PRO A 412 -25.67 12.51 4.13
CA PRO A 412 -26.91 13.27 4.03
C PRO A 412 -26.64 14.70 3.58
N TRP A 413 -27.51 15.23 2.72
CA TRP A 413 -27.41 16.58 2.18
C TRP A 413 -28.79 17.24 2.15
N LYS A 414 -28.79 18.58 2.10
CA LYS A 414 -29.99 19.40 1.87
C LYS A 414 -29.64 20.66 1.08
N LEU A 415 -30.63 21.27 0.44
CA LEU A 415 -30.49 22.54 -0.26
C LEU A 415 -31.30 23.60 0.49
N GLU A 416 -30.63 24.63 1.01
CA GLU A 416 -31.25 25.77 1.69
C GLU A 416 -30.81 27.06 0.99
N ASP A 417 -31.77 27.88 0.54
CA ASP A 417 -31.53 29.16 -0.14
C ASP A 417 -30.49 29.12 -1.29
N GLY A 418 -30.50 28.02 -2.05
CA GLY A 418 -29.56 27.78 -3.16
C GLY A 418 -28.14 27.37 -2.73
N THR A 419 -27.94 27.08 -1.44
CA THR A 419 -26.67 26.59 -0.87
C THR A 419 -26.80 25.11 -0.52
N LEU A 420 -25.88 24.30 -1.03
CA LEU A 420 -25.79 22.87 -0.69
C LEU A 420 -25.17 22.73 0.69
N LYS A 421 -25.81 21.98 1.58
CA LYS A 421 -25.30 21.65 2.91
C LYS A 421 -25.18 20.14 3.08
N VAL A 422 -24.12 19.70 3.75
CA VAL A 422 -23.80 18.28 3.98
C VAL A 422 -23.71 18.03 5.48
N GLU A 423 -24.22 16.90 5.94
CA GLU A 423 -24.16 16.49 7.35
C GLU A 423 -22.83 15.78 7.67
N VAL A 424 -22.17 16.23 8.75
CA VAL A 424 -20.89 15.70 9.25
C VAL A 424 -20.88 15.54 10.77
N VAL A 425 -19.83 14.88 11.30
CA VAL A 425 -19.60 14.53 12.73
C VAL A 425 -18.26 15.10 13.25
#